data_AF-A0A559QVP9-F1
#
_entry.id   AF-A0A559QVP9-F1
#
_cell.length_a   1.000
_cell.length_b   1.000
_cell.length_c   1.000
_cell.angle_alpha   90.00
_cell.angle_beta   90.00
_cell.angle_gamma   90.00
#
_symmetry.space_group_name_H-M   'P 1'
#
loop_
_entity.id
_entity.type
_entity.pdbx_description
1 polymer ?
#
loop_
_entity_poly.entity_id
_entity_poly.type
_entity_poly.pdbx_seq_one_letter_code
_entity_poly.pdbx_strand_id
1 'polypeptide(L)'
;MSIELGKIIQEAIPLVEKQVGEACDKYTLEKELRWHNPRPADSFENFMPEIISVWSVDGSKILLIEVISHDLHTRALSFNNVVQLEEHMLGGSSYLNWYISYVVPIIRGAVWDFDIFTSAGEKIVKHVFDETSTSKSIQNCKIEWKS
;
A
#
# COMPACT_ATOMS: atom_id res chain seq x y z
N MET A 1 12.21 -14.53 -9.60
CA MET A 1 13.11 -13.46 -10.14
C MET A 1 13.11 -12.34 -9.12
N SER A 2 14.26 -11.86 -8.67
CA SER A 2 14.32 -10.73 -7.74
C SER A 2 14.29 -9.41 -8.51
N ILE A 3 13.63 -8.40 -7.95
CA ILE A 3 13.49 -7.05 -8.54
C ILE A 3 14.03 -6.05 -7.52
N GLU A 4 14.92 -5.17 -7.95
CA GLU A 4 15.50 -4.15 -7.08
C GLU A 4 14.41 -3.23 -6.53
N LEU A 5 14.45 -2.98 -5.22
CA LEU A 5 13.46 -2.11 -4.57
C LEU A 5 13.51 -0.69 -5.13
N GLY A 6 14.70 -0.21 -5.52
CA GLY A 6 14.86 1.10 -6.16
C GLY A 6 14.08 1.26 -7.48
N LYS A 7 13.85 0.17 -8.22
CA LYS A 7 13.02 0.17 -9.44
C LYS A 7 11.54 0.27 -9.07
N ILE A 8 11.10 -0.53 -8.10
CA ILE A 8 9.73 -0.48 -7.57
C ILE A 8 9.39 0.92 -7.05
N ILE A 9 10.31 1.55 -6.30
CA ILE A 9 10.13 2.91 -5.79
C ILE A 9 9.93 3.91 -6.93
N GLN A 10 10.77 3.83 -7.97
CA GLN A 10 10.67 4.73 -9.12
C GLN A 10 9.33 4.58 -9.85
N GLU A 11 8.83 3.36 -9.99
CA GLU A 11 7.52 3.07 -10.59
C GLU A 11 6.35 3.52 -9.69
N ALA A 12 6.55 3.53 -8.37
CA ALA A 12 5.52 3.91 -7.41
C ALA A 12 5.31 5.43 -7.27
N ILE A 13 6.26 6.27 -7.69
CA ILE A 13 6.16 7.74 -7.51
C ILE A 13 4.82 8.31 -8.00
N PRO A 14 4.37 8.07 -9.25
CA PRO A 14 3.12 8.66 -9.74
C PRO A 14 1.89 8.21 -8.94
N LEU A 15 1.91 6.97 -8.46
CA LEU A 15 0.86 6.41 -7.63
C LEU A 15 0.84 7.08 -6.24
N VAL A 16 2.00 7.30 -5.64
CA VAL A 16 2.10 7.96 -4.32
C VAL A 16 1.67 9.42 -4.43
N GLU A 17 2.14 10.15 -5.44
CA GLU A 17 1.75 11.55 -5.66
C GLU A 17 0.22 11.70 -5.81
N LYS A 18 -0.41 10.76 -6.53
CA LYS A 18 -1.87 10.71 -6.68
C LYS A 18 -2.60 10.47 -5.35
N GLN A 19 -2.03 9.66 -4.46
CA GLN A 19 -2.65 9.32 -3.17
C GLN A 19 -2.48 10.41 -2.10
N VAL A 20 -1.33 11.08 -2.10
CA VAL A 20 -0.95 12.08 -1.08
C VAL A 20 -1.28 13.51 -1.53
N GLY A 21 -1.44 13.74 -2.84
CA GLY A 21 -1.75 15.06 -3.40
C GLY A 21 -0.56 16.01 -3.48
N GLU A 22 0.65 15.52 -3.24
CA GLU A 22 1.89 16.29 -3.21
C GLU A 22 2.97 15.62 -4.06
N ALA A 23 3.91 16.40 -4.57
CA ALA A 23 5.05 15.88 -5.33
C ALA A 23 5.94 15.03 -4.42
N CYS A 24 6.42 13.91 -4.96
CA CYS A 24 7.22 12.95 -4.20
C CYS A 24 8.47 12.58 -4.99
N ASP A 25 9.60 12.49 -4.31
CA ASP A 25 10.85 12.08 -4.92
C ASP A 25 11.32 10.72 -4.39
N LYS A 26 12.16 10.06 -5.20
CA LYS A 26 12.70 8.75 -4.89
C LYS A 26 13.44 8.70 -3.54
N TYR A 27 14.20 9.73 -3.20
CA TYR A 27 15.00 9.75 -1.97
C TYR A 27 14.11 9.83 -0.73
N THR A 28 13.03 10.62 -0.79
CA THR A 28 12.02 10.69 0.26
C THR A 28 11.38 9.32 0.51
N LEU A 29 10.93 8.64 -0.55
CA LEU A 29 10.36 7.29 -0.44
C LEU A 29 11.38 6.28 0.10
N GLU A 30 12.62 6.29 -0.40
CA GLU A 30 13.69 5.40 0.10
C GLU A 30 13.94 5.57 1.60
N LYS A 31 13.90 6.81 2.09
CA LYS A 31 14.07 7.12 3.52
C LYS A 31 12.91 6.58 4.35
N GLU A 32 11.67 6.77 3.88
CA GLU A 32 10.47 6.27 4.57
C GLU A 32 10.44 4.73 4.63
N LEU A 33 10.82 4.06 3.54
CA LEU A 33 10.89 2.60 3.50
C LEU A 33 11.92 2.01 4.48
N ARG A 34 13.05 2.71 4.70
CA ARG A 34 14.07 2.31 5.67
C ARG A 34 13.62 2.51 7.12
N TRP A 35 12.62 3.35 7.35
CA TRP A 35 12.03 3.57 8.66
C TRP A 35 10.93 2.54 8.92
N HIS A 36 11.35 1.31 9.26
CA HIS A 36 10.43 0.22 9.59
C HIS A 36 10.47 -0.12 11.07
N ASN A 37 9.34 -0.51 11.65
CA ASN A 37 9.31 -1.03 13.01
C ASN A 37 9.65 -2.52 13.01
N PRO A 38 10.72 -2.97 13.69
CA PRO A 38 11.01 -4.40 13.85
C PRO A 38 10.08 -5.10 14.84
N ARG A 39 9.07 -4.41 15.42
CA ARG A 39 8.22 -5.00 16.46
C ARG A 39 7.48 -6.25 15.94
N PRO A 40 7.52 -7.39 16.65
CA PRO A 40 7.00 -8.67 16.19
C PRO A 40 5.53 -8.92 16.60
N ALA A 41 4.73 -7.87 16.82
CA ALA A 41 3.49 -8.00 17.60
C ALA A 41 2.19 -7.59 16.89
N ASP A 42 2.21 -7.44 15.56
CA ASP A 42 0.97 -7.30 14.78
C ASP A 42 0.59 -8.63 14.14
N SER A 43 -0.71 -8.82 13.90
CA SER A 43 -1.34 -10.03 13.36
C SER A 43 -0.93 -10.42 11.94
N PHE A 44 0.01 -9.69 11.33
CA PHE A 44 0.50 -9.94 9.97
C PHE A 44 2.02 -9.99 9.96
N GLU A 45 2.56 -10.96 9.23
CA GLU A 45 4.00 -11.12 9.01
C GLU A 45 4.51 -9.92 8.17
N ASN A 46 5.31 -9.05 8.80
CA ASN A 46 5.91 -7.89 8.14
C ASN A 46 7.17 -8.32 7.38
N PHE A 47 7.10 -8.34 6.05
CA PHE A 47 8.18 -8.72 5.13
C PHE A 47 9.21 -7.60 4.87
N MET A 48 9.03 -6.42 5.47
CA MET A 48 9.92 -5.29 5.23
C MET A 48 11.37 -5.56 5.66
N PRO A 49 11.66 -6.20 6.82
CA PRO A 49 13.03 -6.53 7.21
C PRO A 49 13.77 -7.39 6.17
N GLU A 50 13.10 -8.39 5.60
CA GLU A 50 13.68 -9.22 4.54
C GLU A 50 13.97 -8.38 3.30
N ILE A 51 12.99 -7.60 2.84
CA ILE A 51 13.13 -6.72 1.66
C ILE A 51 14.29 -5.74 1.84
N ILE A 52 14.44 -5.13 3.02
CA ILE A 52 15.53 -4.18 3.32
C ILE A 52 16.89 -4.90 3.35
N SER A 53 16.96 -6.10 3.93
CA SER A 53 18.21 -6.85 4.06
C SER A 53 18.86 -7.19 2.70
N VAL A 54 18.05 -7.38 1.66
CA VAL A 54 18.51 -7.70 0.30
C VAL A 54 18.22 -6.58 -0.71
N TRP A 55 17.64 -5.48 -0.26
CA TRP A 55 17.17 -4.33 -1.04
C TRP A 55 16.39 -4.73 -2.32
N SER A 56 15.55 -5.75 -2.22
CA SER A 56 14.83 -6.30 -3.37
C SER A 56 13.56 -7.04 -2.98
N VAL A 57 12.66 -7.21 -3.96
CA VAL A 57 11.39 -7.93 -3.82
C VAL A 57 11.38 -9.17 -4.70
N ASP A 58 10.79 -10.26 -4.21
CA ASP A 58 10.52 -11.43 -5.03
C ASP A 58 9.40 -11.11 -6.02
N GLY A 59 9.75 -11.02 -7.32
CA GLY A 59 8.83 -10.71 -8.40
C GLY A 59 7.76 -11.77 -8.66
N SER A 60 7.76 -12.90 -7.95
CA SER A 60 6.64 -13.85 -8.00
C SER A 60 5.54 -13.55 -6.97
N LYS A 61 5.84 -12.76 -5.93
CA LYS A 61 4.92 -12.48 -4.83
C LYS A 61 3.89 -11.41 -5.18
N ILE A 62 2.82 -11.39 -4.38
CA ILE A 62 1.88 -10.28 -4.30
C ILE A 62 2.12 -9.61 -2.96
N LEU A 63 2.57 -8.36 -2.98
CA LEU A 63 2.91 -7.59 -1.81
C LEU A 63 2.09 -6.31 -1.74
N LEU A 64 1.87 -5.80 -0.53
CA LEU A 64 1.42 -4.44 -0.28
C LEU A 64 2.40 -3.77 0.67
N ILE A 65 3.03 -2.69 0.22
CA ILE A 65 3.77 -1.80 1.10
C ILE A 65 2.80 -0.76 1.64
N GLU A 66 2.74 -0.59 2.95
CA GLU A 66 1.91 0.42 3.61
C GLU A 66 2.79 1.36 4.42
N VAL A 67 2.55 2.66 4.29
CA VAL A 67 3.25 3.70 5.05
C VAL A 67 2.28 4.41 5.97
N ILE A 68 2.61 4.46 7.27
CA ILE A 68 1.75 4.95 8.36
C ILE A 68 2.19 6.35 8.78
N SER A 69 1.30 7.33 8.70
CA SER A 69 1.60 8.78 8.83
C SER A 69 2.09 9.19 10.21
N HIS A 70 1.42 8.70 11.26
CA HIS A 70 1.63 9.21 12.62
C HIS A 70 2.94 8.75 13.26
N ASP A 71 3.49 7.64 12.78
CA ASP A 71 4.70 7.06 13.35
C ASP A 71 5.83 6.85 12.31
N LEU A 72 5.65 7.31 11.06
CA LEU A 72 6.56 7.08 9.92
C LEU A 72 7.03 5.62 9.85
N HIS A 73 6.07 4.68 9.91
CA HIS A 73 6.37 3.27 9.82
C HIS A 73 5.97 2.71 8.48
N THR A 74 6.91 2.05 7.82
CA THR A 74 6.66 1.22 6.65
C THR A 74 6.54 -0.24 7.05
N ARG A 75 5.55 -0.94 6.51
CA ARG A 75 5.46 -2.41 6.53
C ARG A 75 5.18 -2.97 5.15
N ALA A 76 5.58 -4.22 4.92
CA ALA A 76 5.26 -4.96 3.70
C ALA A 76 4.49 -6.23 4.06
N LEU A 77 3.33 -6.43 3.44
CA LEU A 77 2.45 -7.57 3.67
C LEU A 77 2.43 -8.46 2.43
N SER A 78 2.44 -9.78 2.60
CA SER A 78 2.39 -10.75 1.49
C SER A 78 1.02 -11.43 1.39
N PHE A 79 0.57 -11.65 0.16
CA PHE A 79 -0.73 -12.25 -0.14
C PHE A 79 -0.59 -13.43 -1.10
N ASN A 80 -1.49 -14.42 -1.01
CA ASN A 80 -1.46 -15.58 -1.90
C ASN A 80 -2.12 -15.32 -3.27
N ASN A 81 -3.05 -14.37 -3.32
CA ASN A 81 -3.78 -14.00 -4.52
C ASN A 81 -4.27 -12.54 -4.42
N VAL A 82 -4.75 -12.01 -5.55
CA VAL A 82 -5.22 -10.62 -5.65
C VAL A 82 -6.50 -10.39 -4.82
N VAL A 83 -7.35 -11.41 -4.67
CA VAL A 83 -8.58 -11.29 -3.87
C VAL A 83 -8.26 -10.98 -2.40
N GLN A 84 -7.27 -11.68 -1.81
CA GLN A 84 -6.83 -11.42 -0.44
C GLN A 84 -6.22 -10.00 -0.28
N LEU A 85 -5.51 -9.53 -1.30
CA LEU A 85 -4.99 -8.17 -1.32
C LEU A 85 -6.14 -7.14 -1.36
N GLU A 86 -7.15 -7.37 -2.21
CA GLU A 86 -8.33 -6.50 -2.31
C GLU A 86 -9.11 -6.45 -1.00
N GLU A 87 -9.38 -7.61 -0.39
CA GLU A 87 -10.05 -7.70 0.92
C GLU A 87 -9.32 -6.90 1.99
N HIS A 88 -7.97 -6.95 2.01
CA HIS A 88 -7.17 -6.19 2.95
C HIS A 88 -7.19 -4.69 2.66
N MET A 89 -7.00 -4.28 1.40
CA MET A 89 -7.00 -2.86 0.99
C MET A 89 -8.35 -2.18 1.21
N LEU A 90 -9.43 -2.92 1.02
CA LEU A 90 -10.80 -2.48 1.35
C LEU A 90 -11.06 -2.57 2.85
N GLY A 91 -10.26 -3.28 3.63
CA GLY A 91 -10.37 -3.32 5.07
C GLY A 91 -10.08 -1.95 5.72
N GLY A 92 -10.73 -1.68 6.85
CA GLY A 92 -10.50 -0.47 7.65
C GLY A 92 -9.10 -0.39 8.30
N SER A 93 -8.22 -1.37 8.04
CA SER A 93 -6.85 -1.45 8.56
C SER A 93 -5.77 -1.09 7.53
N SER A 94 -6.14 -0.78 6.28
CA SER A 94 -5.22 -0.56 5.15
C SER A 94 -5.46 0.80 4.48
N TYR A 95 -5.52 0.88 3.15
CA TYR A 95 -5.62 2.11 2.37
C TYR A 95 -6.78 3.04 2.80
N LEU A 96 -7.92 2.46 3.20
CA LEU A 96 -9.08 3.22 3.69
C LEU A 96 -8.91 3.73 5.14
N ASN A 97 -7.84 3.33 5.82
CA ASN A 97 -7.49 3.85 7.13
C ASN A 97 -6.74 5.17 6.99
N TRP A 98 -7.23 6.20 7.67
CA TRP A 98 -6.66 7.56 7.68
C TRP A 98 -5.24 7.63 8.25
N TYR A 99 -4.84 6.66 9.08
CA TYR A 99 -3.47 6.56 9.57
C TYR A 99 -2.48 6.07 8.52
N ILE A 100 -2.95 5.44 7.43
CA ILE A 100 -2.09 5.04 6.32
C ILE A 100 -1.93 6.24 5.40
N SER A 101 -0.71 6.74 5.20
CA SER A 101 -0.41 7.82 4.24
C SER A 101 -0.67 7.37 2.81
N TYR A 102 -0.09 6.24 2.41
CA TYR A 102 -0.25 5.67 1.08
C TYR A 102 0.05 4.16 1.11
N VAL A 103 -0.34 3.48 0.04
CA VAL A 103 0.02 2.07 -0.18
C VAL A 103 0.61 1.86 -1.57
N VAL A 104 1.51 0.89 -1.71
CA VAL A 104 2.11 0.48 -2.98
C VAL A 104 1.88 -1.02 -3.17
N PRO A 105 0.88 -1.41 -3.98
CA PRO A 105 0.65 -2.81 -4.33
C PRO A 105 1.64 -3.25 -5.40
N ILE A 106 2.29 -4.39 -5.17
CA ILE A 106 3.24 -5.01 -6.08
C ILE A 106 2.67 -6.37 -6.46
N ILE A 107 2.15 -6.50 -7.69
CA ILE A 107 1.55 -7.75 -8.17
C ILE A 107 2.49 -8.35 -9.20
N ARG A 108 3.12 -9.48 -8.83
CA ARG A 108 4.06 -10.20 -9.69
C ARG A 108 5.19 -9.30 -10.22
N GLY A 109 5.73 -8.48 -9.31
CA GLY A 109 6.91 -7.67 -9.56
C GLY A 109 6.70 -6.35 -10.30
N ALA A 110 5.45 -5.99 -10.59
CA ALA A 110 5.10 -4.67 -11.11
C ALA A 110 4.34 -3.88 -10.04
N VAL A 111 4.54 -2.56 -10.01
CA VAL A 111 3.65 -1.65 -9.27
C VAL A 111 2.36 -1.48 -10.07
N TRP A 112 1.21 -1.61 -9.41
CA TRP A 112 -0.09 -1.42 -10.05
C TRP A 112 -0.77 -0.17 -9.52
N ASP A 113 -1.31 0.66 -10.41
CA ASP A 113 -2.22 1.73 -10.00
C ASP A 113 -3.61 1.14 -9.78
N PHE A 114 -4.42 1.83 -8.99
CA PHE A 114 -5.77 1.44 -8.68
C PHE A 114 -6.68 2.64 -8.44
N ASP A 115 -7.97 2.43 -8.66
CA ASP A 115 -9.03 3.29 -8.17
C ASP A 115 -10.00 2.44 -7.33
N ILE A 116 -10.56 3.04 -6.27
CA ILE A 116 -11.58 2.39 -5.44
C ILE A 116 -12.92 3.05 -5.71
N PHE A 117 -13.97 2.24 -5.84
CA PHE A 117 -15.32 2.71 -6.09
C PHE A 117 -16.29 2.18 -5.05
N THR A 118 -17.27 3.00 -4.69
CA THR A 118 -18.43 2.59 -3.89
C THR A 118 -19.33 1.65 -4.69
N SER A 119 -20.33 1.06 -4.01
CA SER A 119 -21.36 0.24 -4.66
C SER A 119 -22.20 0.99 -5.70
N ALA A 120 -22.28 2.32 -5.59
CA ALA A 120 -22.94 3.20 -6.56
C ALA A 120 -22.06 3.51 -7.80
N GLY A 121 -20.80 3.05 -7.81
CA GLY A 121 -19.84 3.35 -8.87
C GLY A 121 -19.14 4.70 -8.73
N GLU A 122 -19.25 5.36 -7.59
CA GLU A 122 -18.57 6.63 -7.31
C GLU A 122 -17.13 6.36 -6.87
N LYS A 123 -16.18 7.10 -7.42
CA LYS A 123 -14.76 6.97 -7.07
C LYS A 123 -14.51 7.53 -5.67
N ILE A 124 -13.87 6.74 -4.82
CA ILE A 124 -13.43 7.15 -3.48
C ILE A 124 -12.12 7.94 -3.60
N VAL A 125 -12.11 9.16 -3.06
CA VAL A 125 -10.91 9.99 -2.91
C VAL A 125 -10.53 10.01 -1.44
N LYS A 126 -9.33 9.49 -1.13
CA LYS A 126 -8.87 9.24 0.24
C LYS A 126 -8.94 10.46 1.16
N HIS A 127 -8.58 11.64 0.65
CA HIS A 127 -8.57 12.91 1.41
C HIS A 127 -9.96 13.43 1.83
N VAL A 128 -11.06 12.76 1.45
CA VAL A 128 -12.44 13.16 1.77
C VAL A 128 -13.08 12.22 2.81
N PHE A 129 -12.34 11.22 3.31
CA PHE A 129 -12.89 10.26 4.27
C PHE A 129 -12.81 10.80 5.72
N ASP A 130 -13.86 11.53 6.10
CA ASP A 130 -14.07 12.09 7.44
C ASP A 130 -14.44 10.98 8.47
N GLU A 131 -14.00 11.16 9.72
CA GLU A 131 -13.91 10.19 10.82
C GLU A 131 -15.21 9.46 11.21
N THR A 132 -16.36 9.85 10.66
CA THR A 132 -17.68 9.31 11.03
C THR A 132 -18.08 8.03 10.27
N SER A 133 -17.31 7.59 9.29
CA SER A 133 -17.71 6.49 8.38
C SER A 133 -17.13 5.14 8.78
N THR A 134 -17.11 4.82 10.08
CA THR A 134 -16.67 3.50 10.55
C THR A 134 -17.71 2.41 10.23
N SER A 135 -17.24 1.34 9.59
CA SER A 135 -17.80 -0.02 9.49
C SER A 135 -18.96 -0.33 8.54
N LYS A 136 -19.86 0.60 8.18
CA LYS A 136 -21.01 0.28 7.32
C LYS A 136 -20.87 0.66 5.84
N SER A 137 -20.02 1.63 5.49
CA SER A 137 -19.86 2.13 4.10
C SER A 137 -18.88 1.33 3.24
N ILE A 138 -18.09 0.44 3.84
CA ILE A 138 -17.03 -0.31 3.16
C ILE A 138 -17.56 -1.62 2.55
N GLN A 139 -18.73 -2.10 2.99
CA GLN A 139 -19.38 -3.25 2.39
C GLN A 139 -19.77 -2.90 0.93
N ASN A 140 -19.25 -3.66 -0.03
CA ASN A 140 -19.47 -3.55 -1.47
C ASN A 140 -18.65 -2.47 -2.22
N CYS A 141 -17.49 -2.07 -1.70
CA CYS A 141 -16.51 -1.36 -2.51
C CYS A 141 -15.83 -2.32 -3.51
N LYS A 142 -15.37 -1.80 -4.65
CA LYS A 142 -14.55 -2.53 -5.63
C LYS A 142 -13.25 -1.79 -5.92
N ILE A 143 -12.20 -2.55 -6.22
CA ILE A 143 -10.94 -2.02 -6.73
C ILE A 143 -10.90 -2.24 -8.24
N GLU A 144 -10.57 -1.20 -9.01
CA GLU A 144 -10.21 -1.34 -10.41
C GLU A 144 -8.71 -1.12 -10.57
N TRP A 145 -8.04 -2.18 -11.02
CA TRP A 145 -6.61 -2.21 -11.27
C TRP A 145 -6.27 -1.59 -12.63
N LYS A 146 -5.18 -0.82 -12.68
CA LYS A 146 -4.66 -0.18 -13.88
C LYS A 146 -3.21 -0.60 -14.08
N SER A 147 -2.93 -1.22 -15.21
CA SER A 147 -1.58 -1.59 -15.67
C SER A 147 -0.95 -0.48 -16.50
#